data_AF-A0A1V2NU64-F1
#
_entry.id   AF-A0A1V2NU64-F1
#
_cell.length_a   1.000
_cell.length_b   1.000
_cell.length_c   1.000
_cell.angle_alpha   90.00
_cell.angle_beta   90.00
_cell.angle_gamma   90.00
#
_symmetry.space_group_name_H-M   'P 1'
#
loop_
_entity.id
_entity.type
_entity.pdbx_description
1 polymer ?
#
loop_
_entity_poly.entity_id
_entity_poly.type
_entity_poly.pdbx_seq_one_letter_code
_entity_poly.pdbx_strand_id
1 'polypeptide(L)'
;MSNGTKHVASHAALLRDVSAVAPSPTNSGLDAIVVPASRPNLQRLIGLSAMLSVPLVVLCSRQAKAERVAERVEATFGARALVVDVPHDYQLLRHHHLTSDKPFFVASAERVSDLSMKRNIGLVLARLRGWSKILFVDDDIHQLSPRDVLRLSGSLDRNPVAAMASRYFPDNSVVCHARRLAGLGQDVFVSGAVLGVNTQHPAVSFFPDVYNEDWFFFAQHAAARSLPKIGEARQDEYDPFADPERAAREEFGDLLAEGLYALFSDTPGWELKDQLKVATSTHHWRLFIEDRYVMISETLRQLSAVQYRTEIALSSAQKSLRRAKLQLDQINPELCVDFIQRWRVDHESWQEVMPRRGTVLSEREALNELDLTTWISCGYGNSPRSAGSGMPSSASFSRSSDRPKAPAGV
;
A
#
# COMPACT_ATOMS: atom_id res chain seq x y z
N MET A 1 -7.53 36.16 4.82
CA MET A 1 -6.42 35.73 5.69
C MET A 1 -6.42 34.21 5.67
N SER A 2 -5.60 33.57 4.84
CA SER A 2 -5.50 32.10 4.84
C SER A 2 -4.67 31.70 6.06
N ASN A 3 -5.28 31.06 7.04
CA ASN A 3 -4.53 30.26 8.00
C ASN A 3 -3.71 29.26 7.16
N GLY A 4 -2.38 29.33 7.24
CA GLY A 4 -1.52 28.40 6.53
C GLY A 4 -1.86 26.97 6.92
N THR A 5 -1.73 26.04 5.98
CA THR A 5 -1.92 24.60 6.23
C THR A 5 -0.94 24.12 7.29
N LYS A 6 -1.46 23.48 8.34
CA LYS A 6 -0.68 22.97 9.47
C LYS A 6 -0.92 21.48 9.65
N HIS A 7 0.06 20.79 10.20
CA HIS A 7 -0.11 19.45 10.73
C HIS A 7 -1.23 19.46 11.78
N VAL A 8 -2.09 18.45 11.70
CA VAL A 8 -3.22 18.26 12.60
C VAL A 8 -3.08 16.92 13.32
N ALA A 9 -3.58 16.85 14.55
CA ALA A 9 -3.53 15.62 15.34
C ALA A 9 -4.40 14.49 14.77
N SER A 10 -5.40 14.80 13.94
CA SER A 10 -6.29 13.81 13.33
C SER A 10 -6.84 14.29 11.99
N HIS A 11 -6.92 13.38 11.03
CA HIS A 11 -7.59 13.56 9.75
C HIS A 11 -8.97 12.90 9.70
N ALA A 12 -9.53 12.46 10.84
CA ALA A 12 -10.76 11.67 10.89
C ALA A 12 -11.97 12.34 10.19
N ALA A 13 -11.99 13.66 10.06
CA ALA A 13 -13.01 14.41 9.31
C ALA A 13 -13.02 14.12 7.80
N LEU A 14 -11.97 13.48 7.26
CA LEU A 14 -11.89 13.03 5.88
C LEU A 14 -12.52 11.63 5.67
N LEU A 15 -12.91 10.96 6.75
CA LEU A 15 -13.51 9.62 6.72
C LEU A 15 -15.02 9.67 6.88
N ARG A 16 -15.69 8.68 6.30
CA ARG A 16 -17.06 8.32 6.64
C ARG A 16 -17.04 7.10 7.55
N ASP A 17 -17.22 7.30 8.85
CA ASP A 17 -17.28 6.19 9.80
C ASP A 17 -18.59 5.40 9.61
N VAL A 18 -18.45 4.13 9.24
CA VAL A 18 -19.57 3.19 9.07
C VAL A 18 -19.41 1.95 9.95
N SER A 19 -18.54 2.02 10.96
CA SER A 19 -18.24 0.88 11.85
C SER A 19 -19.44 0.36 12.63
N ALA A 20 -20.36 1.25 13.00
CA ALA A 20 -21.60 0.91 13.69
C ALA A 20 -22.72 0.41 12.76
N VAL A 21 -22.56 0.54 11.43
CA VAL A 21 -23.60 0.15 10.47
C VAL A 21 -23.65 -1.37 10.34
N ALA A 22 -24.84 -1.96 10.30
CA ALA A 22 -24.98 -3.40 10.08
C ALA A 22 -24.44 -3.79 8.68
N PRO A 23 -23.82 -4.97 8.52
CA PRO A 23 -23.44 -5.46 7.20
C PRO A 23 -24.67 -5.51 6.29
N SER A 24 -24.57 -4.89 5.12
CA SER A 24 -25.60 -5.02 4.09
C SER A 24 -25.41 -6.33 3.31
N PRO A 25 -26.47 -6.92 2.75
CA PRO A 25 -26.33 -7.97 1.76
C PRO A 25 -25.39 -7.49 0.65
N THR A 26 -24.40 -8.31 0.29
CA THR A 26 -23.40 -7.98 -0.73
C THR A 26 -23.85 -8.50 -2.09
N ASN A 27 -23.66 -7.74 -3.17
CA ASN A 27 -23.93 -8.24 -4.52
C ASN A 27 -22.95 -9.38 -4.92
N SER A 28 -21.75 -9.36 -4.35
CA SER A 28 -20.72 -10.39 -4.49
C SER A 28 -19.80 -10.38 -3.27
N GLY A 29 -19.25 -11.54 -2.91
CA GLY A 29 -18.24 -11.68 -1.86
C GLY A 29 -16.86 -11.16 -2.28
N LEU A 30 -15.86 -11.36 -1.42
CA LEU A 30 -14.45 -11.14 -1.79
C LEU A 30 -13.97 -12.30 -2.67
N ASP A 31 -13.23 -11.97 -3.73
CA ASP A 31 -12.62 -12.97 -4.60
C ASP A 31 -11.29 -13.47 -4.05
N ALA A 32 -10.52 -12.60 -3.38
CA ALA A 32 -9.23 -12.93 -2.80
C ALA A 32 -8.85 -12.00 -1.64
N ILE A 33 -8.04 -12.53 -0.73
CA ILE A 33 -7.27 -11.75 0.25
C ILE A 33 -5.82 -11.71 -0.21
N VAL A 34 -5.31 -10.52 -0.53
CA VAL A 34 -3.93 -10.31 -0.99
C VAL A 34 -3.06 -9.91 0.20
N VAL A 35 -1.98 -10.66 0.42
CA VAL A 35 -1.05 -10.47 1.55
C VAL A 35 0.34 -10.12 1.01
N PRO A 36 0.79 -8.85 1.08
CA PRO A 36 2.17 -8.49 0.80
C PRO A 36 3.08 -8.97 1.94
N ALA A 37 3.63 -10.18 1.81
CA ALA A 37 4.36 -10.85 2.88
C ALA A 37 5.87 -10.63 2.79
N SER A 38 6.47 -10.16 3.88
CA SER A 38 7.90 -10.03 4.12
C SER A 38 8.37 -10.85 5.34
N ARG A 39 7.44 -11.19 6.24
CA ARG A 39 7.64 -11.92 7.49
C ARG A 39 7.18 -13.37 7.37
N PRO A 40 7.76 -14.31 8.14
CA PRO A 40 7.49 -15.73 7.96
C PRO A 40 6.18 -16.21 8.59
N ASN A 41 5.54 -15.47 9.50
CA ASN A 41 4.41 -15.97 10.28
C ASN A 41 3.04 -15.50 9.76
N LEU A 42 2.40 -16.32 8.91
CA LEU A 42 1.10 -16.01 8.30
C LEU A 42 -0.07 -16.87 8.82
N GLN A 43 0.12 -17.67 9.89
CA GLN A 43 -0.87 -18.67 10.29
C GLN A 43 -2.26 -18.06 10.60
N ARG A 44 -2.27 -16.84 11.13
CA ARG A 44 -3.51 -16.11 11.46
C ARG A 44 -4.30 -15.74 10.19
N LEU A 45 -3.62 -15.30 9.13
CA LEU A 45 -4.24 -14.95 7.85
C LEU A 45 -4.69 -16.19 7.07
N ILE A 46 -3.93 -17.29 7.16
CA ILE A 46 -4.33 -18.60 6.60
C ILE A 46 -5.62 -19.10 7.28
N GLY A 47 -5.70 -19.00 8.61
CA GLY A 47 -6.92 -19.35 9.35
C GLY A 47 -8.12 -18.44 9.00
N LEU A 48 -7.88 -17.13 8.84
CA LEU A 48 -8.90 -16.18 8.41
C LEU A 48 -9.46 -16.54 7.02
N SER A 49 -8.58 -16.89 6.07
CA SER A 49 -8.97 -17.28 4.72
C SER A 49 -9.85 -18.52 4.72
N ALA A 50 -9.49 -19.54 5.51
CA ALA A 50 -10.27 -20.76 5.67
C ALA A 50 -11.65 -20.47 6.26
N MET A 51 -11.71 -19.67 7.33
CA MET A 51 -12.96 -19.29 7.99
C MET A 51 -13.91 -18.51 7.06
N LEU A 52 -13.37 -17.64 6.22
CA LEU A 52 -14.15 -16.86 5.25
C LEU A 52 -14.43 -17.60 3.94
N SER A 53 -13.80 -18.77 3.72
CA SER A 53 -13.79 -19.48 2.44
C SER A 53 -13.28 -18.65 1.25
N VAL A 54 -12.41 -17.66 1.53
CA VAL A 54 -11.80 -16.77 0.52
C VAL A 54 -10.34 -17.19 0.30
N PRO A 55 -9.88 -17.39 -0.94
CA PRO A 55 -8.49 -17.78 -1.20
C PRO A 55 -7.51 -16.64 -0.88
N LEU A 56 -6.30 -17.01 -0.46
CA LEU A 56 -5.19 -16.08 -0.31
C LEU A 56 -4.44 -15.90 -1.63
N VAL A 57 -3.91 -14.70 -1.85
CA VAL A 57 -2.76 -14.45 -2.71
C VAL A 57 -1.63 -13.96 -1.83
N VAL A 58 -0.61 -14.77 -1.60
CA VAL A 58 0.52 -14.40 -0.75
C VAL A 58 1.71 -14.04 -1.63
N LEU A 59 2.10 -12.76 -1.59
CA LEU A 59 3.22 -12.21 -2.36
C LEU A 59 4.45 -12.17 -1.47
N CYS A 60 5.26 -13.23 -1.53
CA CYS A 60 6.40 -13.46 -0.65
C CYS A 60 7.63 -12.67 -1.11
N SER A 61 8.39 -12.14 -0.15
CA SER A 61 9.78 -11.73 -0.32
C SER A 61 10.51 -11.80 1.03
N ARG A 62 11.80 -11.47 1.04
CA ARG A 62 12.62 -11.37 2.27
C ARG A 62 12.54 -12.67 3.09
N GLN A 63 11.94 -12.62 4.29
CA GLN A 63 11.84 -13.76 5.20
C GLN A 63 10.61 -14.63 4.93
N ALA A 64 9.61 -14.12 4.21
CA ALA A 64 8.50 -14.93 3.72
C ALA A 64 9.00 -15.81 2.56
N LYS A 65 8.92 -17.13 2.72
CA LYS A 65 9.34 -18.11 1.70
C LYS A 65 8.13 -18.85 1.17
N ALA A 66 7.98 -18.88 -0.16
CA ALA A 66 6.79 -19.42 -0.82
C ALA A 66 6.49 -20.87 -0.41
N GLU A 67 7.51 -21.73 -0.35
CA GLU A 67 7.37 -23.14 0.02
C GLU A 67 6.87 -23.31 1.45
N ARG A 68 7.40 -22.49 2.38
CA ARG A 68 7.02 -22.54 3.80
C ARG A 68 5.60 -22.03 4.03
N VAL A 69 5.18 -21.04 3.25
CA VAL A 69 3.79 -20.56 3.28
C VAL A 69 2.87 -21.64 2.72
N ALA A 70 3.21 -22.24 1.58
CA ALA A 70 2.43 -23.31 0.96
C ALA A 70 2.25 -24.52 1.89
N GLU A 71 3.31 -24.97 2.57
CA GLU A 71 3.26 -26.05 3.57
C GLU A 71 2.21 -25.77 4.66
N ARG A 72 2.13 -24.52 5.14
CA ARG A 72 1.17 -24.14 6.20
C ARG A 72 -0.26 -24.03 5.69
N VAL A 73 -0.44 -23.59 4.44
CA VAL A 73 -1.74 -23.56 3.78
C VAL A 73 -2.26 -25.00 3.61
N GLU A 74 -1.43 -25.91 3.12
CA GLU A 74 -1.78 -27.34 2.96
C GLU A 74 -2.12 -28.00 4.29
N ALA A 75 -1.43 -27.63 5.37
CA ALA A 75 -1.71 -28.11 6.73
C ALA A 75 -2.98 -27.53 7.36
N THR A 76 -3.59 -26.49 6.76
CA THR A 76 -4.76 -25.81 7.32
C THR A 76 -6.02 -26.18 6.53
N PHE A 77 -6.90 -26.98 7.14
CA PHE A 77 -8.16 -27.41 6.52
C PHE A 77 -9.01 -26.21 6.09
N GLY A 78 -9.54 -26.25 4.86
CA GLY A 78 -10.35 -25.19 4.26
C GLY A 78 -9.57 -24.00 3.70
N ALA A 79 -8.27 -23.88 3.97
CA ALA A 79 -7.44 -22.83 3.38
C ALA A 79 -7.11 -23.14 1.92
N ARG A 80 -7.02 -22.10 1.10
CA ARG A 80 -6.57 -22.13 -0.30
C ARG A 80 -5.70 -20.92 -0.55
N ALA A 81 -4.62 -21.09 -1.31
CA ALA A 81 -3.73 -19.99 -1.63
C ALA A 81 -3.07 -20.14 -3.01
N LEU A 82 -2.88 -19.00 -3.65
CA LEU A 82 -1.85 -18.77 -4.64
C LEU A 82 -0.67 -18.09 -3.94
N VAL A 83 0.45 -18.79 -3.82
CA VAL A 83 1.67 -18.28 -3.19
C VAL A 83 2.68 -17.95 -4.28
N VAL A 84 3.16 -16.71 -4.30
CA VAL A 84 4.05 -16.20 -5.35
C VAL A 84 5.33 -15.69 -4.71
N ASP A 85 6.48 -16.09 -5.23
CA ASP A 85 7.76 -15.50 -4.87
C ASP A 85 7.99 -14.27 -5.75
N VAL A 86 8.13 -13.08 -5.13
CA VAL A 86 8.33 -11.82 -5.84
C VAL A 86 9.83 -11.50 -5.84
N PRO A 87 10.48 -11.47 -7.02
CA PRO A 87 11.90 -11.14 -7.14
C PRO A 87 12.21 -9.75 -6.58
N HIS A 88 13.42 -9.58 -6.04
CA HIS A 88 13.84 -8.32 -5.42
C HIS A 88 13.88 -7.14 -6.39
N ASP A 89 14.23 -7.40 -7.65
CA ASP A 89 14.37 -6.45 -8.76
C ASP A 89 13.16 -6.45 -9.71
N TYR A 90 12.04 -7.03 -9.27
CA TYR A 90 10.84 -7.14 -10.09
C TYR A 90 10.30 -5.76 -10.50
N GLN A 91 9.98 -5.62 -11.78
CA GLN A 91 9.29 -4.45 -12.34
C GLN A 91 7.96 -4.88 -12.96
N LEU A 92 6.86 -4.33 -12.44
CA LEU A 92 5.52 -4.67 -12.89
C LEU A 92 5.31 -4.29 -14.35
N LEU A 93 5.13 -5.29 -15.22
CA LEU A 93 4.89 -5.13 -16.66
C LEU A 93 5.93 -4.22 -17.36
N ARG A 94 7.16 -4.17 -16.83
CA ARG A 94 8.23 -3.26 -17.28
C ARG A 94 7.82 -1.78 -17.28
N HIS A 95 6.81 -1.44 -16.49
CA HIS A 95 6.36 -0.08 -16.29
C HIS A 95 7.25 0.59 -15.25
N HIS A 96 7.75 1.77 -15.60
CA HIS A 96 8.57 2.59 -14.72
C HIS A 96 7.73 3.73 -14.15
N HIS A 97 7.56 3.75 -12.83
CA HIS A 97 6.91 4.86 -12.14
C HIS A 97 7.92 5.99 -11.92
N LEU A 98 7.61 7.19 -12.41
CA LEU A 98 8.42 8.39 -12.24
C LEU A 98 8.60 8.77 -10.76
N THR A 99 7.65 8.41 -9.91
CA THR A 99 7.73 8.55 -8.44
C THR A 99 8.78 7.64 -7.78
N SER A 100 9.33 6.67 -8.51
CA SER A 100 10.43 5.79 -8.05
C SER A 100 11.82 6.28 -8.49
N ASP A 101 11.90 7.46 -9.13
CA ASP A 101 13.17 8.01 -9.61
C ASP A 101 14.13 8.35 -8.46
N LYS A 102 15.42 8.40 -8.81
CA LYS A 102 16.55 8.64 -7.89
C LYS A 102 16.35 9.82 -6.93
N PRO A 103 15.82 11.00 -7.31
CA PRO A 103 15.60 12.09 -6.37
C PRO A 103 14.70 11.70 -5.20
N PHE A 104 13.63 10.92 -5.42
CA PHE A 104 12.70 10.50 -4.37
C PHE A 104 13.24 9.33 -3.54
N PHE A 105 14.05 8.46 -4.16
CA PHE A 105 14.79 7.44 -3.44
C PHE A 105 15.75 8.07 -2.41
N VAL A 106 16.52 9.09 -2.82
CA VAL A 106 17.41 9.84 -1.92
C VAL A 106 16.61 10.62 -0.87
N ALA A 107 15.50 11.26 -1.27
CA ALA A 107 14.61 11.96 -0.35
C ALA A 107 14.01 11.03 0.72
N SER A 108 13.79 9.76 0.38
CA SER A 108 13.31 8.72 1.27
C SER A 108 14.45 8.01 2.02
N ALA A 109 15.61 8.65 2.17
CA ALA A 109 16.80 8.07 2.82
C ALA A 109 17.15 6.67 2.31
N GLU A 110 17.05 6.47 0.99
CA GLU A 110 17.33 5.21 0.30
C GLU A 110 16.44 4.06 0.78
N ARG A 111 15.17 4.35 1.13
CA ARG A 111 14.20 3.36 1.58
C ARG A 111 14.01 2.24 0.57
N VAL A 112 14.43 1.03 0.93
CA VAL A 112 14.11 -0.19 0.18
C VAL A 112 12.86 -0.87 0.75
N SER A 113 11.76 -0.85 0.00
CA SER A 113 10.51 -1.56 0.30
C SER A 113 9.96 -2.20 -0.96
N ASP A 114 9.28 -3.33 -0.82
CA ASP A 114 8.55 -3.99 -1.91
C ASP A 114 7.03 -3.93 -1.69
N LEU A 115 6.56 -3.20 -0.67
CA LEU A 115 5.15 -3.15 -0.28
C LEU A 115 4.27 -2.58 -1.40
N SER A 116 4.59 -1.38 -1.91
CA SER A 116 3.86 -0.75 -3.00
C SER A 116 3.82 -1.63 -4.25
N MET A 117 4.96 -2.25 -4.60
CA MET A 117 5.08 -3.17 -5.74
C MET A 117 4.14 -4.37 -5.59
N LYS A 118 4.14 -5.04 -4.43
CA LYS A 118 3.26 -6.17 -4.16
C LYS A 118 1.78 -5.78 -4.19
N ARG A 119 1.42 -4.62 -3.64
CA ARG A 119 0.04 -4.13 -3.71
C ARG A 119 -0.39 -3.88 -5.17
N ASN A 120 0.48 -3.28 -5.98
CA ASN A 120 0.23 -3.09 -7.42
C ASN A 120 0.12 -4.44 -8.18
N ILE A 121 0.96 -5.43 -7.88
CA ILE A 121 0.82 -6.81 -8.41
C ILE A 121 -0.57 -7.36 -8.08
N GLY A 122 -1.04 -7.17 -6.84
CA GLY A 122 -2.38 -7.60 -6.41
C GLY A 122 -3.51 -6.96 -7.23
N LEU A 123 -3.40 -5.67 -7.55
CA LEU A 123 -4.37 -4.95 -8.39
C LEU A 123 -4.40 -5.49 -9.82
N VAL A 124 -3.23 -5.66 -10.44
CA VAL A 124 -3.12 -6.16 -11.82
C VAL A 124 -3.59 -7.61 -11.90
N LEU A 125 -3.16 -8.46 -10.95
CA LEU A 125 -3.61 -9.84 -10.87
C LEU A 125 -5.13 -9.93 -10.76
N ALA A 126 -5.74 -9.10 -9.91
CA ALA A 126 -7.19 -9.06 -9.78
C ALA A 126 -7.90 -8.69 -11.09
N ARG A 127 -7.36 -7.73 -11.85
CA ARG A 127 -7.87 -7.40 -13.20
C ARG A 127 -7.72 -8.56 -14.17
N LEU A 128 -6.55 -9.20 -14.23
CA LEU A 128 -6.29 -10.34 -15.11
C LEU A 128 -7.20 -11.54 -14.81
N ARG A 129 -7.54 -11.75 -13.52
CA ARG A 129 -8.41 -12.84 -13.07
C ARG A 129 -9.90 -12.52 -13.15
N GLY A 130 -10.27 -11.31 -13.57
CA GLY A 130 -11.66 -10.85 -13.59
C GLY A 130 -12.28 -10.70 -12.20
N TRP A 131 -11.47 -10.60 -11.15
CA TRP A 131 -11.95 -10.44 -9.78
C TRP A 131 -12.62 -9.08 -9.61
N SER A 132 -13.69 -9.07 -8.82
CA SER A 132 -14.49 -7.90 -8.54
C SER A 132 -14.06 -7.14 -7.29
N LYS A 133 -13.74 -7.88 -6.23
CA LYS A 133 -13.38 -7.30 -4.93
C LYS A 133 -12.23 -8.08 -4.32
N ILE A 134 -11.18 -7.37 -3.95
CA ILE A 134 -10.06 -7.92 -3.19
C ILE A 134 -9.90 -7.20 -1.86
N LEU A 135 -9.26 -7.88 -0.91
CA LEU A 135 -8.88 -7.31 0.37
C LEU A 135 -7.35 -7.40 0.52
N PHE A 136 -6.67 -6.28 0.61
CA PHE A 136 -5.29 -6.24 1.08
C PHE A 136 -5.24 -6.38 2.60
N VAL A 137 -4.34 -7.22 3.10
CA VAL A 137 -4.05 -7.37 4.53
C VAL A 137 -2.54 -7.52 4.72
N ASP A 138 -1.93 -6.62 5.50
CA ASP A 138 -0.50 -6.72 5.81
C ASP A 138 -0.19 -7.94 6.69
N ASP A 139 1.05 -8.45 6.59
CA ASP A 139 1.42 -9.74 7.17
C ASP A 139 1.57 -9.76 8.71
N ASP A 140 1.53 -8.59 9.35
CA ASP A 140 1.53 -8.40 10.80
C ASP A 140 0.13 -8.11 11.37
N ILE A 141 -0.89 -8.09 10.51
CA ILE A 141 -2.27 -7.83 10.93
C ILE A 141 -2.92 -9.09 11.51
N HIS A 142 -3.66 -8.90 12.60
CA HIS A 142 -4.39 -9.94 13.30
C HIS A 142 -5.71 -9.43 13.90
N GLN A 143 -6.51 -10.38 14.38
CA GLN A 143 -7.83 -10.14 14.98
C GLN A 143 -8.80 -9.38 14.06
N LEU A 144 -8.78 -9.71 12.76
CA LEU A 144 -9.81 -9.24 11.83
C LEU A 144 -11.14 -9.94 12.11
N SER A 145 -12.16 -9.14 12.41
CA SER A 145 -13.53 -9.60 12.60
C SER A 145 -14.13 -10.04 11.26
N PRO A 146 -14.64 -11.29 11.12
CA PRO A 146 -15.35 -11.73 9.93
C PRO A 146 -16.53 -10.82 9.58
N ARG A 147 -17.22 -10.29 10.60
CA ARG A 147 -18.33 -9.35 10.42
C ARG A 147 -17.87 -8.05 9.79
N ASP A 148 -16.67 -7.58 10.15
CA ASP A 148 -16.11 -6.35 9.58
C ASP A 148 -15.64 -6.59 8.14
N VAL A 149 -15.11 -7.78 7.83
CA VAL A 149 -14.80 -8.18 6.45
C VAL A 149 -16.06 -8.25 5.58
N LEU A 150 -17.17 -8.79 6.10
CA LEU A 150 -18.46 -8.78 5.40
C LEU A 150 -18.97 -7.34 5.18
N ARG A 151 -18.87 -6.47 6.19
CA ARG A 151 -19.25 -5.05 6.06
C ARG A 151 -18.38 -4.34 5.01
N LEU A 152 -17.08 -4.60 5.01
CA LEU A 152 -16.14 -4.08 4.02
C LEU A 152 -16.57 -4.52 2.61
N SER A 153 -16.81 -5.82 2.40
CA SER A 153 -17.23 -6.36 1.11
C SER A 153 -18.54 -5.73 0.59
N GLY A 154 -19.52 -5.50 1.48
CA GLY A 154 -20.75 -4.79 1.12
C GLY A 154 -20.55 -3.30 0.86
N SER A 155 -19.64 -2.64 1.57
CA SER A 155 -19.27 -1.24 1.32
C SER A 155 -18.67 -1.07 -0.08
N LEU A 156 -17.93 -2.07 -0.58
CA LEU A 156 -17.33 -2.04 -1.91
C LEU A 156 -18.34 -2.09 -3.08
N ASP A 157 -19.62 -2.39 -2.81
CA ASP A 157 -20.68 -2.30 -3.83
C ASP A 157 -20.98 -0.84 -4.25
N ARG A 158 -20.67 0.12 -3.38
CA ARG A 158 -20.99 1.55 -3.59
C ARG A 158 -19.77 2.46 -3.50
N ASN A 159 -18.64 1.92 -3.07
CA ASN A 159 -17.41 2.67 -2.88
C ASN A 159 -16.27 1.88 -3.52
N PRO A 160 -15.38 2.53 -4.28
CA PRO A 160 -14.26 1.83 -4.91
C PRO A 160 -13.23 1.31 -3.90
N VAL A 161 -13.17 1.92 -2.72
CA VAL A 161 -12.24 1.57 -1.64
C VAL A 161 -12.96 1.63 -0.30
N ALA A 162 -12.50 0.82 0.65
CA ALA A 162 -12.95 0.83 2.03
C ALA A 162 -11.85 0.29 2.93
N ALA A 163 -11.61 0.88 4.10
CA ALA A 163 -10.45 0.54 4.92
C ALA A 163 -10.77 0.45 6.41
N MET A 164 -9.86 -0.15 7.17
CA MET A 164 -9.90 -0.19 8.63
C MET A 164 -8.73 0.59 9.23
N ALA A 165 -8.86 0.98 10.49
CA ALA A 165 -7.78 1.64 11.23
C ALA A 165 -7.14 0.67 12.23
N SER A 166 -5.81 0.66 12.36
CA SER A 166 -5.12 -0.15 13.37
C SER A 166 -4.84 0.70 14.61
N ARG A 167 -5.74 0.66 15.62
CA ARG A 167 -5.66 1.56 16.79
C ARG A 167 -4.94 0.97 18.00
N TYR A 168 -4.95 -0.35 18.15
CA TYR A 168 -4.40 -1.01 19.33
C TYR A 168 -2.89 -0.80 19.45
N PHE A 169 -2.15 -1.19 18.41
CA PHE A 169 -0.81 -0.70 18.15
C PHE A 169 -0.92 0.24 16.95
N PRO A 170 -0.81 1.57 17.14
CA PRO A 170 -1.12 2.55 16.10
C PRO A 170 -0.29 2.35 14.83
N ASP A 171 -0.96 2.25 13.68
CA ASP A 171 -0.28 2.27 12.37
C ASP A 171 0.08 3.71 12.01
N ASN A 172 1.25 4.11 12.49
CA ASN A 172 1.76 5.48 12.50
C ASN A 172 3.27 5.42 12.27
N SER A 173 3.84 6.49 11.72
CA SER A 173 5.29 6.63 11.58
C SER A 173 6.00 6.69 12.93
N VAL A 174 7.32 6.51 12.91
CA VAL A 174 8.17 6.64 14.09
C VAL A 174 8.03 8.01 14.75
N VAL A 175 7.89 9.09 13.96
CA VAL A 175 7.65 10.45 14.47
C VAL A 175 6.32 10.52 15.21
N CYS A 176 5.26 9.93 14.66
CA CYS A 176 3.95 9.88 15.31
C CYS A 176 3.96 9.06 16.62
N HIS A 177 4.69 7.95 16.67
CA HIS A 177 4.90 7.22 17.93
C HIS A 177 5.64 8.06 18.97
N ALA A 178 6.64 8.83 18.55
CA ALA A 178 7.36 9.75 19.44
C ALA A 178 6.44 10.86 19.98
N ARG A 179 5.50 11.38 19.18
CA ARG A 179 4.47 12.33 19.63
C ARG A 179 3.60 11.76 20.74
N ARG A 180 3.09 10.53 20.56
CA ARG A 180 2.32 9.82 21.61
C ARG A 180 3.15 9.60 22.87
N LEU A 181 4.42 9.20 22.70
CA LEU A 181 5.35 9.01 23.82
C LEU A 181 5.56 10.32 24.61
N ALA A 182 5.60 11.45 23.91
CA ALA A 182 5.70 12.80 24.48
C ALA A 182 4.40 13.31 25.14
N GLY A 183 3.31 12.53 25.11
CA GLY A 183 1.99 12.94 25.61
C GLY A 183 1.24 13.90 24.69
N LEU A 184 1.69 14.08 23.45
CA LEU A 184 1.03 14.91 22.45
C LEU A 184 -0.08 14.13 21.74
N GLY A 185 -1.08 14.87 21.26
CA GLY A 185 -2.19 14.32 20.48
C GLY A 185 -1.71 13.78 19.14
N GLN A 186 -2.08 12.53 18.85
CA GLN A 186 -1.92 11.88 17.56
C GLN A 186 -3.04 10.85 17.42
N ASP A 187 -3.77 10.89 16.31
CA ASP A 187 -4.79 9.90 15.97
C ASP A 187 -4.27 8.93 14.90
N VAL A 188 -5.04 7.87 14.66
CA VAL A 188 -4.77 6.88 13.61
C VAL A 188 -5.79 7.05 12.50
N PHE A 189 -5.30 7.24 11.27
CA PHE A 189 -6.12 7.21 10.07
C PHE A 189 -6.37 5.76 9.62
N VAL A 190 -7.20 5.56 8.59
CA VAL A 190 -7.23 4.25 7.93
C VAL A 190 -5.99 4.06 7.07
N SER A 191 -5.58 2.82 6.83
CA SER A 191 -4.39 2.52 6.05
C SER A 191 -4.57 1.32 5.12
N GLY A 192 -3.54 1.06 4.31
CA GLY A 192 -3.39 -0.11 3.45
C GLY A 192 -3.27 -1.42 4.22
N ALA A 193 -3.07 -1.37 5.55
CA ALA A 193 -2.92 -2.55 6.38
C ALA A 193 -4.17 -3.46 6.34
N VAL A 194 -5.35 -2.86 6.15
CA VAL A 194 -6.59 -3.58 5.81
C VAL A 194 -7.42 -2.73 4.85
N LEU A 195 -7.29 -3.02 3.55
CA LEU A 195 -7.84 -2.19 2.48
C LEU A 195 -8.60 -3.04 1.47
N GLY A 196 -9.92 -2.83 1.41
CA GLY A 196 -10.79 -3.34 0.38
C GLY A 196 -10.72 -2.50 -0.89
N VAL A 197 -10.70 -3.17 -2.05
CA VAL A 197 -10.72 -2.51 -3.35
C VAL A 197 -11.74 -3.19 -4.26
N ASN A 198 -12.63 -2.39 -4.85
CA ASN A 198 -13.45 -2.79 -5.98
C ASN A 198 -12.63 -2.65 -7.26
N THR A 199 -12.09 -3.75 -7.73
CA THR A 199 -11.18 -3.82 -8.88
C THR A 199 -11.91 -3.67 -10.21
N GLN A 200 -13.24 -3.49 -10.24
CA GLN A 200 -14.01 -3.21 -11.46
C GLN A 200 -14.32 -1.72 -11.66
N HIS A 201 -14.06 -0.90 -10.64
CA HIS A 201 -14.16 0.55 -10.76
C HIS A 201 -13.28 1.06 -11.92
N PRO A 202 -13.75 2.01 -12.76
CA PRO A 202 -12.99 2.46 -13.92
C PRO A 202 -11.68 3.16 -13.57
N ALA A 203 -11.65 3.92 -12.48
CA ALA A 203 -10.48 4.66 -12.02
C ALA A 203 -9.92 4.01 -10.75
N VAL A 204 -9.23 2.88 -10.89
CA VAL A 204 -8.46 2.27 -9.79
C VAL A 204 -7.08 2.90 -9.82
N SER A 205 -6.67 3.52 -8.71
CA SER A 205 -5.35 4.15 -8.57
C SER A 205 -4.24 3.10 -8.42
N PHE A 206 -3.02 3.56 -8.17
CA PHE A 206 -1.85 2.73 -7.90
C PHE A 206 -1.19 3.15 -6.58
N PHE A 207 -0.27 2.31 -6.09
CA PHE A 207 0.54 2.57 -4.91
C PHE A 207 1.94 3.07 -5.35
N PRO A 208 2.30 4.35 -5.16
CA PRO A 208 3.64 4.86 -5.47
C PRO A 208 4.71 4.28 -4.53
N ASP A 209 5.98 4.26 -4.92
CA ASP A 209 7.08 3.78 -4.06
C ASP A 209 7.54 4.88 -3.09
N VAL A 210 6.71 5.16 -2.10
CA VAL A 210 6.98 6.10 -1.00
C VAL A 210 6.40 5.51 0.29
N TYR A 211 6.79 5.99 1.46
CA TYR A 211 6.06 5.64 2.70
C TYR A 211 4.67 6.31 2.71
N ASN A 212 3.67 5.66 3.33
CA ASN A 212 2.24 6.02 3.22
C ASN A 212 1.70 6.00 1.77
N GLU A 213 2.15 5.04 0.94
CA GLU A 213 1.71 4.91 -0.45
C GLU A 213 0.19 4.72 -0.61
N ASP A 214 -0.45 4.17 0.42
CA ASP A 214 -1.88 3.95 0.56
C ASP A 214 -2.65 5.28 0.62
N TRP A 215 -2.11 6.30 1.27
CA TRP A 215 -2.73 7.63 1.33
C TRP A 215 -2.81 8.28 -0.05
N PHE A 216 -1.85 8.00 -0.94
CA PHE A 216 -1.92 8.40 -2.34
C PHE A 216 -2.90 7.55 -3.13
N PHE A 217 -2.93 6.23 -2.90
CA PHE A 217 -3.85 5.32 -3.57
C PHE A 217 -5.32 5.74 -3.37
N PHE A 218 -5.74 6.09 -2.16
CA PHE A 218 -7.12 6.52 -1.87
C PHE A 218 -7.31 8.04 -1.74
N ALA A 219 -6.34 8.86 -2.16
CA ALA A 219 -6.36 10.32 -2.01
C ALA A 219 -7.64 10.98 -2.56
N GLN A 220 -8.12 10.54 -3.73
CA GLN A 220 -9.36 11.05 -4.31
C GLN A 220 -10.57 10.84 -3.40
N HIS A 221 -10.63 9.69 -2.70
CA HIS A 221 -11.74 9.37 -1.83
C HIS A 221 -11.66 10.09 -0.49
N ALA A 222 -10.45 10.30 0.03
CA ALA A 222 -10.21 11.12 1.21
C ALA A 222 -10.53 12.61 0.95
N ALA A 223 -10.04 13.18 -0.16
CA ALA A 223 -10.35 14.55 -0.60
C ALA A 223 -11.87 14.79 -0.71
N ALA A 224 -12.59 13.81 -1.29
CA ALA A 224 -14.04 13.83 -1.43
C ALA A 224 -14.81 13.47 -0.13
N ARG A 225 -14.11 13.18 0.98
CA ARG A 225 -14.70 12.77 2.28
C ARG A 225 -15.64 11.57 2.16
N SER A 226 -15.30 10.67 1.25
CA SER A 226 -16.11 9.53 0.84
C SER A 226 -15.53 8.19 1.27
N LEU A 227 -14.29 8.19 1.80
CA LEU A 227 -13.56 6.99 2.21
C LEU A 227 -14.24 6.32 3.42
N PRO A 228 -14.82 5.12 3.27
CA PRO A 228 -15.48 4.42 4.36
C PRO A 228 -14.45 3.87 5.35
N LYS A 229 -14.58 4.21 6.63
CA LYS A 229 -13.91 3.54 7.75
C LYS A 229 -14.83 2.43 8.27
N ILE A 230 -14.45 1.19 8.04
CA ILE A 230 -15.31 0.00 8.29
C ILE A 230 -15.23 -0.50 9.73
N GLY A 231 -14.09 -0.36 10.37
CA GLY A 231 -13.82 -0.99 11.65
C GLY A 231 -12.37 -0.81 12.06
N GLU A 232 -11.93 -1.68 12.95
CA GLU A 232 -10.57 -1.65 13.50
C GLU A 232 -9.87 -2.98 13.29
N ALA A 233 -8.56 -2.91 13.13
CA ALA A 233 -7.67 -4.05 13.07
C ALA A 233 -6.62 -3.94 14.17
N ARG A 234 -5.87 -5.01 14.39
CA ARG A 234 -4.66 -4.97 15.22
C ARG A 234 -3.47 -5.36 14.37
N GLN A 235 -2.36 -4.68 14.58
CA GLN A 235 -1.05 -5.11 14.09
C GLN A 235 -0.22 -5.65 15.25
N ASP A 236 0.76 -6.50 14.94
CA ASP A 236 1.73 -6.96 15.92
C ASP A 236 2.51 -5.79 16.51
N GLU A 237 2.76 -5.85 17.82
CA GLU A 237 3.58 -4.85 18.50
C GLU A 237 5.04 -4.97 18.08
N TYR A 238 5.70 -3.84 17.92
CA TYR A 238 7.14 -3.75 17.68
C TYR A 238 7.73 -2.55 18.42
N ASP A 239 9.05 -2.48 18.53
CA ASP A 239 9.72 -1.27 19.03
C ASP A 239 9.90 -0.28 17.87
N PRO A 240 9.14 0.84 17.82
CA PRO A 240 9.24 1.81 16.74
C PRO A 240 10.57 2.57 16.75
N PHE A 241 11.32 2.51 17.86
CA PHE A 241 12.59 3.22 18.03
C PHE A 241 13.81 2.29 17.94
N ALA A 242 13.61 1.00 17.59
CA ALA A 242 14.68 0.02 17.46
C ALA A 242 15.71 0.41 16.39
N ASP A 243 15.26 1.05 15.31
CA ASP A 243 16.12 1.58 14.25
C ASP A 243 15.82 3.08 14.03
N PRO A 244 16.68 4.00 14.51
CA PRO A 244 16.52 5.43 14.28
C PRO A 244 16.49 5.84 12.80
N GLU A 245 17.14 5.08 11.91
CA GLU A 245 17.13 5.36 10.46
C GLU A 245 15.76 5.13 9.84
N ARG A 246 14.90 4.31 10.48
CA ARG A 246 13.52 4.15 10.03
C ARG A 246 12.78 5.49 9.97
N ALA A 247 13.01 6.36 10.96
CA ALA A 247 12.38 7.68 10.97
C ALA A 247 12.83 8.56 9.80
N ALA A 248 14.08 8.46 9.36
CA ALA A 248 14.55 9.14 8.15
C ALA A 248 13.90 8.55 6.89
N ARG A 249 13.80 7.21 6.80
CA ARG A 249 13.20 6.52 5.64
C ARG A 249 11.70 6.78 5.46
N GLU A 250 11.00 7.11 6.55
CA GLU A 250 9.57 7.43 6.53
C GLU A 250 9.29 8.92 6.25
N GLU A 251 10.21 9.83 6.61
CA GLU A 251 9.93 11.27 6.71
C GLU A 251 9.44 11.91 5.41
N PHE A 252 10.00 11.56 4.25
CA PHE A 252 9.55 12.13 2.98
C PHE A 252 8.11 11.77 2.65
N GLY A 253 7.73 10.50 2.83
CA GLY A 253 6.37 10.04 2.64
C GLY A 253 5.40 10.63 3.66
N ASP A 254 5.83 10.72 4.92
CA ASP A 254 5.09 11.37 6.00
C ASP A 254 4.81 12.84 5.69
N LEU A 255 5.83 13.60 5.26
CA LEU A 255 5.72 15.01 4.90
C LEU A 255 4.71 15.20 3.76
N LEU A 256 4.83 14.41 2.69
CA LEU A 256 3.94 14.51 1.53
C LEU A 256 2.50 14.13 1.87
N ALA A 257 2.31 13.00 2.56
CA ALA A 257 0.99 12.51 2.91
C ALA A 257 0.28 13.45 3.89
N GLU A 258 0.95 13.86 4.98
CA GLU A 258 0.40 14.79 5.96
C GLU A 258 0.12 16.18 5.35
N GLY A 259 1.01 16.68 4.47
CA GLY A 259 0.82 17.98 3.82
C GLY A 259 -0.38 18.01 2.89
N LEU A 260 -0.54 16.94 2.11
CA LEU A 260 -1.68 16.78 1.20
C LEU A 260 -2.99 16.60 1.98
N TYR A 261 -2.99 15.84 3.08
CA TYR A 261 -4.21 15.58 3.86
C TYR A 261 -4.60 16.75 4.77
N ALA A 262 -3.62 17.52 5.27
CA ALA A 262 -3.89 18.79 5.91
C ALA A 262 -4.56 19.77 4.93
N LEU A 263 -4.09 19.82 3.67
CA LEU A 263 -4.74 20.60 2.62
C LEU A 263 -6.18 20.15 2.36
N PHE A 264 -6.45 18.83 2.32
CA PHE A 264 -7.80 18.30 2.16
C PHE A 264 -8.72 18.74 3.30
N SER A 265 -8.21 18.72 4.53
CA SER A 265 -8.93 19.13 5.73
C SER A 265 -9.27 20.62 5.70
N ASP A 266 -8.35 21.47 5.27
CA ASP A 266 -8.50 22.93 5.22
C ASP A 266 -9.39 23.42 4.06
N THR A 267 -9.65 22.57 3.07
CA THR A 267 -10.41 22.94 1.86
C THR A 267 -11.68 22.09 1.67
N PRO A 268 -12.63 22.14 2.61
CA PRO A 268 -13.90 21.43 2.45
C PRO A 268 -14.66 21.88 1.21
N GLY A 269 -15.16 20.90 0.45
CA GLY A 269 -15.91 21.12 -0.79
C GLY A 269 -15.06 21.36 -2.04
N TRP A 270 -13.73 21.42 -1.93
CA TRP A 270 -12.86 21.46 -3.10
C TRP A 270 -12.76 20.08 -3.75
N GLU A 271 -12.66 20.06 -5.08
CA GLU A 271 -12.31 18.85 -5.81
C GLU A 271 -10.80 18.59 -5.71
N LEU A 272 -10.40 17.31 -5.82
CA LEU A 272 -8.98 16.91 -5.79
C LEU A 272 -8.15 17.72 -6.79
N LYS A 273 -8.67 17.99 -8.00
CA LYS A 273 -7.96 18.77 -9.02
C LYS A 273 -7.55 20.17 -8.54
N ASP A 274 -8.38 20.81 -7.72
CA ASP A 274 -8.13 22.17 -7.24
C ASP A 274 -7.17 22.17 -6.05
N GLN A 275 -7.27 21.14 -5.20
CA GLN A 275 -6.28 20.88 -4.15
C GLN A 275 -4.90 20.57 -4.75
N LEU A 276 -4.84 19.75 -5.81
CA LEU A 276 -3.59 19.45 -6.49
C LEU A 276 -2.96 20.67 -7.15
N LYS A 277 -3.73 21.67 -7.61
CA LYS A 277 -3.14 22.94 -8.07
C LYS A 277 -2.36 23.63 -6.96
N VAL A 278 -2.89 23.63 -5.73
CA VAL A 278 -2.21 24.18 -4.55
C VAL A 278 -1.01 23.31 -4.16
N ALA A 279 -1.15 21.99 -4.16
CA ALA A 279 -0.06 21.06 -3.87
C ALA A 279 1.05 21.09 -4.94
N THR A 280 0.80 21.62 -6.13
CA THR A 280 1.85 21.91 -7.12
C THR A 280 2.49 23.30 -6.98
N SER A 281 2.24 24.00 -5.87
CA SER A 281 2.90 25.27 -5.53
C SER A 281 3.99 25.06 -4.48
N THR A 282 5.18 25.60 -4.74
CA THR A 282 6.28 25.60 -3.75
C THR A 282 5.93 26.38 -2.48
N HIS A 283 4.99 27.34 -2.55
CA HIS A 283 4.56 28.08 -1.38
C HIS A 283 3.87 27.18 -0.34
N HIS A 284 3.02 26.26 -0.78
CA HIS A 284 2.33 25.32 0.12
C HIS A 284 3.35 24.46 0.89
N TRP A 285 4.28 23.83 0.16
CA TRP A 285 5.28 22.96 0.76
C TRP A 285 6.28 23.69 1.63
N ARG A 286 6.64 24.94 1.30
CA ARG A 286 7.50 25.76 2.18
C ARG A 286 6.84 25.94 3.55
N LEU A 287 5.57 26.35 3.58
CA LEU A 287 4.83 26.52 4.83
C LEU A 287 4.67 25.20 5.59
N PHE A 288 4.38 24.11 4.88
CA PHE A 288 4.17 22.81 5.52
C PHE A 288 5.48 22.20 6.06
N ILE A 289 6.61 22.38 5.37
CA ILE A 289 7.93 21.99 5.88
C ILE A 289 8.27 22.76 7.15
N GLU A 290 8.02 24.08 7.18
CA GLU A 290 8.20 24.90 8.39
C GLU A 290 7.33 24.39 9.55
N ASP A 291 6.07 24.07 9.29
CA ASP A 291 5.17 23.51 10.31
C ASP A 291 5.64 22.13 10.80
N ARG A 292 6.07 21.25 9.89
CA ARG A 292 6.66 19.93 10.21
C ARG A 292 7.90 20.08 11.10
N TYR A 293 8.75 21.07 10.85
CA TYR A 293 9.89 21.38 11.73
C TYR A 293 9.48 21.78 13.13
N VAL A 294 8.49 22.67 13.25
CA VAL A 294 7.97 23.12 14.53
C VAL A 294 7.40 21.94 15.31
N MET A 295 6.63 21.09 14.63
CA MET A 295 6.04 19.88 15.19
C MET A 295 7.10 18.91 15.75
N ILE A 296 8.14 18.58 14.97
CA ILE A 296 9.22 17.68 15.40
C ILE A 296 9.99 18.30 16.58
N SER A 297 10.28 19.60 16.52
CA SER A 297 11.04 20.32 17.55
C SER A 297 10.25 20.42 18.87
N GLU A 298 8.94 20.64 18.80
CA GLU A 298 8.05 20.58 19.95
C GLU A 298 8.07 19.18 20.58
N THR A 299 7.99 18.14 19.77
CA THR A 299 8.00 16.75 20.25
C THR A 299 9.30 16.42 20.99
N LEU A 300 10.46 16.83 20.43
CA LEU A 300 11.76 16.70 21.10
C LEU A 300 11.81 17.43 22.44
N ARG A 301 11.28 18.66 22.51
CA ARG A 301 11.20 19.44 23.75
C ARG A 301 10.34 18.74 24.80
N GLN A 302 9.18 18.24 24.41
CA GLN A 302 8.27 17.54 25.32
C GLN A 302 8.87 16.24 25.85
N LEU A 303 9.50 15.42 24.99
CA LEU A 303 10.20 14.21 25.42
C LEU A 303 11.29 14.50 26.45
N SER A 304 11.98 15.63 26.32
CA SER A 304 13.05 16.04 27.25
C SER A 304 12.51 16.47 28.62
N ALA A 305 11.21 16.79 28.73
CA ALA A 305 10.56 17.20 29.96
C ALA A 305 9.85 16.04 30.71
N VAL A 306 9.78 14.84 30.12
CA VAL A 306 9.09 13.69 30.72
C VAL A 306 9.94 13.09 31.86
N GLN A 307 9.45 13.18 33.10
CA GLN A 307 10.18 12.73 34.31
C GLN A 307 9.97 11.25 34.69
N TYR A 308 8.98 10.55 34.13
CA TYR A 308 8.49 9.25 34.67
C TYR A 308 8.50 8.07 33.68
N ARG A 309 9.31 8.12 32.60
CA ARG A 309 9.45 7.01 31.64
C ARG A 309 10.87 6.45 31.61
N THR A 310 11.04 5.22 31.14
CA THR A 310 12.35 4.57 31.05
C THR A 310 13.29 5.39 30.18
N GLU A 311 14.46 5.73 30.73
CA GLU A 311 15.46 6.60 30.10
C GLU A 311 15.90 6.10 28.71
N ILE A 312 15.95 4.76 28.54
CA ILE A 312 16.33 4.10 27.29
C ILE A 312 15.32 4.41 26.16
N ALA A 313 14.01 4.25 26.41
CA ALA A 313 12.98 4.47 25.39
C ALA A 313 12.91 5.94 24.94
N LEU A 314 13.07 6.87 25.89
CA LEU A 314 13.13 8.30 25.59
C LEU A 314 14.36 8.64 24.74
N SER A 315 15.53 8.10 25.09
CA SER A 315 16.76 8.32 24.33
C SER A 315 16.65 7.80 22.89
N SER A 316 16.11 6.59 22.69
CA SER A 316 15.90 6.03 21.35
C SER A 316 14.90 6.86 20.54
N ALA A 317 13.78 7.29 21.12
CA ALA A 317 12.82 8.16 20.43
C ALA A 317 13.43 9.52 20.04
N GLN A 318 14.24 10.12 20.91
CA GLN A 318 14.97 11.36 20.58
C GLN A 318 15.97 11.16 19.44
N LYS A 319 16.68 10.03 19.40
CA LYS A 319 17.59 9.70 18.28
C LYS A 319 16.80 9.59 16.97
N SER A 320 15.68 8.87 16.97
CA SER A 320 14.81 8.75 15.79
C SER A 320 14.29 10.10 15.29
N LEU A 321 13.80 10.97 16.19
CA LEU A 321 13.34 12.32 15.83
C LEU A 321 14.46 13.19 15.24
N ARG A 322 15.70 13.06 15.74
CA ARG A 322 16.85 13.76 15.15
C ARG A 322 17.16 13.25 13.75
N ARG A 323 17.03 11.95 13.49
CA ARG A 323 17.20 11.38 12.14
C ARG A 323 16.11 11.86 11.18
N ALA A 324 14.84 11.87 11.60
CA ALA A 324 13.76 12.47 10.81
C ALA A 324 14.02 13.96 10.50
N LYS A 325 14.43 14.75 11.50
CA LYS A 325 14.77 16.16 11.31
C LYS A 325 15.92 16.37 10.31
N LEU A 326 17.00 15.58 10.40
CA LEU A 326 18.12 15.63 9.46
C LEU A 326 17.72 15.25 8.04
N GLN A 327 16.73 14.36 7.88
CA GLN A 327 16.18 14.05 6.57
C GLN A 327 15.31 15.21 6.06
N LEU A 328 14.49 15.81 6.92
CA LEU A 328 13.70 16.99 6.59
C LEU A 328 14.58 18.17 6.13
N ASP A 329 15.80 18.31 6.66
CA ASP A 329 16.79 19.33 6.24
C ASP A 329 17.23 19.18 4.77
N GLN A 330 17.04 17.99 4.18
CA GLN A 330 17.38 17.70 2.79
C GLN A 330 16.20 17.81 1.83
N ILE A 331 14.96 17.91 2.34
CA ILE A 331 13.75 18.00 1.53
C ILE A 331 13.43 19.47 1.26
N ASN A 332 13.36 19.85 -0.02
CA ASN A 332 12.97 21.19 -0.44
C ASN A 332 11.56 21.22 -1.06
N PRO A 333 10.90 22.40 -1.11
CA PRO A 333 9.56 22.52 -1.68
C PRO A 333 9.46 22.06 -3.15
N GLU A 334 10.49 22.28 -3.95
CA GLU A 334 10.55 21.92 -5.36
C GLU A 334 10.46 20.40 -5.54
N LEU A 335 11.12 19.63 -4.68
CA LEU A 335 11.08 18.17 -4.68
C LEU A 335 9.67 17.64 -4.37
N CYS A 336 8.96 18.27 -3.44
CA CYS A 336 7.57 17.91 -3.15
C CYS A 336 6.64 18.23 -4.33
N VAL A 337 6.83 19.37 -4.99
CA VAL A 337 6.07 19.72 -6.21
C VAL A 337 6.35 18.71 -7.33
N ASP A 338 7.62 18.37 -7.57
CA ASP A 338 8.03 17.40 -8.58
C ASP A 338 7.41 16.02 -8.30
N PHE A 339 7.39 15.59 -7.03
CA PHE A 339 6.72 14.34 -6.64
C PHE A 339 5.22 14.36 -6.99
N ILE A 340 4.49 15.41 -6.60
CA ILE A 340 3.04 15.51 -6.88
C ILE A 340 2.77 15.55 -8.39
N GLN A 341 3.61 16.25 -9.17
CA GLN A 341 3.47 16.29 -10.62
C GLN A 341 3.70 14.91 -11.25
N ARG A 342 4.75 14.21 -10.85
CA ARG A 342 5.06 12.86 -11.35
C ARG A 342 4.06 11.82 -10.90
N TRP A 343 3.56 11.90 -9.68
CA TRP A 343 2.49 11.03 -9.20
C TRP A 343 1.22 11.17 -10.06
N ARG A 344 0.89 12.38 -10.53
CA ARG A 344 -0.23 12.60 -11.45
C ARG A 344 0.03 11.97 -12.82
N VAL A 345 1.24 12.11 -13.36
CA VAL A 345 1.63 11.48 -14.64
C VAL A 345 1.58 9.95 -14.51
N ASP A 346 2.15 9.40 -13.44
CA ASP A 346 2.10 7.97 -13.14
C ASP A 346 0.66 7.46 -13.00
N HIS A 347 -0.24 8.26 -12.42
CA HIS A 347 -1.66 7.88 -12.32
C HIS A 347 -2.32 7.78 -13.70
N GLU A 348 -1.97 8.67 -14.64
CA GLU A 348 -2.47 8.62 -16.03
C GLU A 348 -1.90 7.39 -16.75
N SER A 349 -0.58 7.16 -16.70
CA SER A 349 0.05 6.00 -17.32
C SER A 349 -0.38 4.68 -16.69
N TRP A 350 -0.72 4.68 -15.40
CA TRP A 350 -1.25 3.51 -14.71
C TRP A 350 -2.53 2.97 -15.36
N GLN A 351 -3.41 3.86 -15.85
CA GLN A 351 -4.63 3.44 -16.52
C GLN A 351 -4.35 2.76 -17.86
N GLU A 352 -3.20 3.03 -18.49
CA GLU A 352 -2.79 2.43 -19.76
C GLU A 352 -2.21 1.02 -19.56
N VAL A 353 -1.50 0.79 -18.45
CA VAL A 353 -0.92 -0.53 -18.12
C VAL A 353 -1.89 -1.46 -17.43
N MET A 354 -2.94 -0.93 -16.81
CA MET A 354 -3.95 -1.75 -16.15
C MET A 354 -4.71 -2.62 -17.16
N PRO A 355 -4.80 -3.95 -16.92
CA PRO A 355 -5.52 -4.83 -17.82
C PRO A 355 -6.98 -4.41 -17.99
N ARG A 356 -7.49 -4.59 -19.21
CA ARG A 356 -8.87 -4.22 -19.55
C ARG A 356 -9.87 -4.96 -18.67
N ARG A 357 -11.00 -4.31 -18.38
CA ARG A 357 -12.09 -4.94 -17.62
C ARG A 357 -12.67 -6.10 -18.42
N GLY A 358 -13.07 -7.15 -17.72
CA GLY A 358 -13.60 -8.37 -18.33
C GLY A 358 -12.53 -9.34 -18.84
N THR A 359 -11.24 -9.03 -18.67
CA THR A 359 -10.19 -10.04 -18.81
C THR A 359 -10.38 -11.12 -17.75
N VAL A 360 -10.39 -12.39 -18.18
CA VAL A 360 -10.54 -13.55 -17.29
C VAL A 360 -9.52 -14.61 -17.73
N LEU A 361 -8.34 -14.56 -17.13
CA LEU A 361 -7.26 -15.52 -17.34
C LEU A 361 -7.26 -16.59 -16.24
N SER A 362 -6.71 -17.76 -16.55
CA SER A 362 -6.32 -18.75 -15.54
C SER A 362 -5.18 -18.21 -14.66
N GLU A 363 -4.90 -18.87 -13.53
CA GLU A 363 -3.80 -18.44 -12.64
C GLU A 363 -2.45 -18.46 -13.37
N ARG A 364 -2.20 -19.51 -14.15
CA ARG A 364 -0.97 -19.67 -14.93
C ARG A 364 -0.83 -18.57 -15.97
N GLU A 365 -1.88 -18.30 -16.74
CA GLU A 365 -1.84 -17.24 -17.76
C GLU A 365 -1.63 -15.86 -17.12
N ALA A 366 -2.35 -15.56 -16.03
CA ALA A 366 -2.19 -14.28 -15.34
C ALA A 366 -0.78 -14.08 -14.76
N LEU A 367 -0.17 -15.13 -14.19
CA LEU A 367 1.20 -15.06 -13.67
C LEU A 367 2.25 -15.00 -14.79
N ASN A 368 1.99 -15.63 -15.92
CA ASN A 368 2.82 -15.48 -17.12
C ASN A 368 2.77 -14.05 -17.66
N GLU A 369 1.59 -13.42 -17.74
CA GLU A 369 1.46 -12.01 -18.14
C GLU A 369 2.20 -11.06 -17.17
N LEU A 370 2.25 -11.41 -15.89
CA LEU A 370 3.01 -10.68 -14.88
C LEU A 370 4.51 -11.00 -14.89
N ASP A 371 5.01 -11.87 -15.76
CA ASP A 371 6.40 -12.36 -15.72
C ASP A 371 6.80 -12.96 -14.34
N LEU A 372 5.84 -13.48 -13.56
CA LEU A 372 6.05 -14.10 -12.24
C LEU A 372 6.14 -15.62 -12.38
N THR A 373 7.35 -16.14 -12.51
CA THR A 373 7.59 -17.55 -12.88
C THR A 373 7.62 -18.52 -11.71
N THR A 374 7.80 -18.04 -10.48
CA THR A 374 7.94 -18.87 -9.28
C THR A 374 6.71 -18.74 -8.39
N TRP A 375 5.83 -19.74 -8.47
CA TRP A 375 4.57 -19.74 -7.73
C TRP A 375 4.03 -21.15 -7.47
N ILE A 376 3.18 -21.26 -6.44
CA ILE A 376 2.56 -22.49 -5.96
C ILE A 376 1.07 -22.23 -5.74
N SER A 377 0.20 -23.01 -6.41
CA SER A 377 -1.23 -23.08 -6.08
C SER A 377 -1.46 -24.28 -5.16
N CYS A 378 -2.06 -24.06 -3.99
CA CYS A 378 -2.17 -25.06 -2.93
C CYS A 378 -3.43 -24.90 -2.05
N GLY A 379 -3.73 -25.92 -1.25
CA GLY A 379 -4.85 -25.94 -0.29
C GLY A 379 -6.00 -26.86 -0.66
N TYR A 380 -7.10 -26.74 0.08
CA TYR A 380 -8.24 -27.67 0.06
C TYR A 380 -8.94 -27.72 -1.31
N GLY A 381 -9.15 -28.94 -1.82
CA GLY A 381 -9.87 -29.19 -3.08
C GLY A 381 -9.05 -29.04 -4.36
N ASN A 382 -7.76 -28.69 -4.27
CA ASN A 382 -6.86 -28.65 -5.42
C ASN A 382 -6.17 -30.02 -5.64
N SER A 383 -5.93 -30.37 -6.91
CA SER A 383 -5.02 -31.46 -7.29
C SER A 383 -3.62 -31.25 -6.68
N PRO A 384 -2.81 -32.32 -6.47
CA PRO A 384 -1.47 -32.18 -5.88
C PRO A 384 -0.64 -31.09 -6.59
N ARG A 385 0.02 -30.25 -5.78
CA ARG A 385 0.80 -29.03 -6.12
C ARG A 385 0.97 -28.79 -7.63
N SER A 386 0.29 -27.79 -8.18
CA SER A 386 0.71 -27.21 -9.45
C SER A 386 1.70 -26.08 -9.17
N ALA A 387 2.96 -26.31 -9.55
CA ALA A 387 3.99 -25.27 -9.55
C ALA A 387 4.19 -24.75 -10.98
N GLY A 388 4.35 -23.44 -11.12
CA GLY A 388 5.01 -22.86 -12.28
C GLY A 388 6.51 -22.85 -12.04
N SER A 389 7.28 -23.43 -12.95
CA SER A 389 8.73 -23.17 -13.07
C SER A 389 9.03 -22.98 -14.55
N GLY A 390 8.85 -21.76 -15.04
CA GLY A 390 9.18 -21.43 -16.43
C GLY A 390 10.69 -21.28 -16.61
N MET A 391 11.36 -22.26 -17.21
CA MET A 391 12.57 -21.95 -18.00
C MET A 391 12.16 -20.99 -19.13
N PRO A 392 12.98 -19.98 -19.47
CA PRO A 392 12.67 -19.10 -20.60
C PRO A 392 12.63 -19.95 -21.88
N SER A 393 11.49 -19.95 -22.58
CA SER A 393 11.40 -20.59 -23.89
C SER A 393 12.20 -19.76 -24.90
N SER A 394 13.47 -20.09 -25.07
CA SER A 394 14.21 -19.70 -26.28
C SER A 394 13.63 -20.50 -27.46
N ALA A 395 12.62 -19.95 -28.12
CA ALA A 395 12.19 -20.38 -29.44
C ALA A 395 11.98 -19.15 -30.32
N SER A 396 13.11 -18.59 -30.76
CA SER A 396 13.17 -17.72 -31.92
C SER A 396 12.66 -18.48 -33.15
N PHE A 397 11.41 -18.24 -33.56
CA PHE A 397 10.98 -18.59 -34.90
C PHE A 397 11.54 -17.56 -35.88
N SER A 398 12.75 -17.83 -36.37
CA SER A 398 13.25 -17.29 -37.62
C SER A 398 12.37 -17.79 -38.77
N ARG A 399 11.44 -16.96 -39.26
CA ARG A 399 10.83 -17.18 -40.57
C ARG A 399 11.84 -16.75 -41.64
N SER A 400 12.62 -17.71 -42.12
CA SER A 400 13.28 -17.63 -43.42
C SER A 400 12.21 -17.70 -44.51
N SER A 401 12.11 -16.64 -45.32
CA SER A 401 11.33 -16.60 -46.53
C SER A 401 12.27 -16.67 -47.74
N ASP A 402 12.64 -17.88 -48.14
CA ASP A 402 13.24 -18.11 -49.45
C ASP A 402 12.25 -18.88 -50.33
N ARG A 403 11.64 -18.14 -51.27
CA ARG A 403 10.90 -18.69 -52.42
C ARG A 403 11.90 -18.94 -53.56
N PRO A 404 11.96 -20.14 -54.17
CA PRO A 404 12.60 -20.31 -55.46
C PRO A 404 11.69 -19.75 -56.57
N LYS A 405 12.25 -18.89 -57.43
CA LYS A 405 11.64 -18.49 -58.71
C LYS A 405 11.76 -19.65 -59.71
N ALA A 406 10.65 -20.05 -60.31
CA ALA A 406 10.64 -20.87 -61.53
C ALA A 406 10.95 -20.00 -62.76
N PRO A 407 11.62 -20.53 -63.79
CA PRO A 407 11.89 -19.81 -65.03
C PRO A 407 10.71 -19.90 -66.00
N ALA A 408 10.33 -18.78 -66.61
CA ALA A 408 9.48 -18.75 -67.78
C ALA A 408 10.36 -18.52 -69.02
N GLY A 409 10.32 -19.48 -69.94
CA GLY A 409 10.76 -19.32 -71.31
C GLY A 409 9.55 -19.43 -72.24
N VAL A 410 9.62 -18.66 -73.33
CA VAL A 410 8.64 -18.39 -74.41
C VAL A 410 7.74 -17.21 -74.16
#